data_AF-A0A9P7RUY8-F1
#
_entry.id   AF-A0A9P7RUY8-F1
#
_cell.length_a   1.000
_cell.length_b   1.000
_cell.length_c   1.000
_cell.angle_alpha   90.00
_cell.angle_beta   90.00
_cell.angle_gamma   90.00
#
_symmetry.space_group_name_H-M   'P 1'
#
loop_
_entity.id
_entity.type
_entity.pdbx_description
1 polymer ?
#
loop_
_entity_poly.entity_id
_entity_poly.type
_entity_poly.pdbx_seq_one_letter_code
_entity_poly.pdbx_strand_id
1 'polypeptide(L)'
;MNDSRCYSLGLTRQRARNATAPAADNQVNWNDTNGRELRGNIVWTCSQIGVHSLKSRAPCIYKTLDNYAEVMNLPRLGNPQNCTYPAAQLNTAGAVAYSSDQDLSKEMSVFGEPHKDEHNASGGLSGAYGVYYELDGMKFANFSGLQKHGGTPPRAPPSQQVKPWAACLSIILYPPTELLNGTFCLQVAPWPDGKPLVLPSELIRPVHQTARTKETLECSQSTFTADGGNLMDPEALANFVCRSTVQVLHYLISQLPIDWDVHFDPSTILESIKMKIDGDNVSMRAWPAGPNGRLFNIFEQPIQRNGWNIAVKWPSL
;
A
#
# COMPACT_ATOMS: atom_id res chain seq x y z
N MET A 1 -30.44 -2.74 -5.54
CA MET A 1 -29.01 -2.50 -5.24
C MET A 1 -28.92 -2.34 -3.74
N ASN A 2 -28.29 -3.29 -3.04
CA ASN A 2 -27.93 -3.10 -1.64
C ASN A 2 -26.70 -2.19 -1.62
N ASP A 3 -26.91 -0.88 -1.74
CA ASP A 3 -25.84 0.12 -1.61
C ASP A 3 -25.44 0.24 -0.14
N SER A 4 -24.54 -0.63 0.31
CA SER A 4 -23.88 -0.45 1.60
C SER A 4 -23.10 0.87 1.58
N ARG A 5 -23.38 1.75 2.53
CA ARG A 5 -22.77 3.09 2.63
C ARG A 5 -21.37 3.08 3.28
N CYS A 6 -20.59 2.07 2.95
CA CYS A 6 -19.25 1.80 3.47
C CYS A 6 -18.23 1.84 2.33
N TYR A 7 -17.33 2.82 2.35
CA TYR A 7 -16.38 3.10 1.28
C TYR A 7 -14.95 2.84 1.75
N SER A 8 -14.18 2.03 1.00
CA SER A 8 -12.78 1.78 1.33
C SER A 8 -11.90 2.92 0.85
N LEU A 9 -11.09 3.49 1.75
CA LEU A 9 -10.24 4.66 1.46
C LEU A 9 -8.74 4.32 1.41
N GLY A 10 -8.31 3.17 1.91
CA GLY A 10 -6.91 2.77 2.01
C GLY A 10 -6.56 1.55 1.17
N LEU A 11 -5.85 0.60 1.77
CA LEU A 11 -5.61 -0.70 1.18
C LEU A 11 -6.82 -1.62 1.36
N THR A 12 -7.08 -2.48 0.37
CA THR A 12 -8.11 -3.52 0.46
C THR A 12 -7.51 -4.90 0.22
N ARG A 13 -8.06 -5.92 0.89
CA ARG A 13 -7.67 -7.32 0.72
C ARG A 13 -8.52 -7.98 -0.35
N GLN A 14 -7.86 -8.62 -1.32
CA GLN A 14 -8.52 -9.58 -2.22
C GLN A 14 -8.46 -10.99 -1.62
N ARG A 15 -9.59 -11.47 -1.08
CA ARG A 15 -9.70 -12.74 -0.34
C ARG A 15 -9.18 -13.96 -1.10
N ALA A 16 -9.32 -14.00 -2.43
CA ALA A 16 -8.90 -15.14 -3.24
C ALA A 16 -7.37 -15.25 -3.43
N ARG A 17 -6.59 -14.22 -3.08
CA ARG A 17 -5.14 -14.17 -3.37
C ARG A 17 -4.25 -13.67 -2.22
N ASN A 18 -4.84 -13.34 -1.06
CA ASN A 18 -4.13 -12.63 0.03
C ASN A 18 -3.32 -11.42 -0.48
N ALA A 19 -3.82 -10.78 -1.55
CA ALA A 19 -3.17 -9.66 -2.17
C ALA A 19 -3.71 -8.36 -1.56
N THR A 20 -2.80 -7.43 -1.31
CA THR A 20 -3.10 -6.09 -0.84
C THR A 20 -2.68 -5.08 -1.90
N ALA A 21 -3.62 -4.19 -2.21
CA ALA A 21 -3.44 -3.09 -3.14
C ALA A 21 -4.27 -1.89 -2.63
N PRO A 22 -4.03 -0.67 -3.13
CA PRO A 22 -4.99 0.42 -2.97
C PRO A 22 -6.41 -0.04 -3.35
N ALA A 23 -7.42 0.45 -2.61
CA ALA A 23 -8.83 0.14 -2.87
C ALA A 23 -9.19 0.34 -4.35
N ALA A 24 -10.10 -0.48 -4.90
CA ALA A 24 -10.56 -0.30 -6.28
C ALA A 24 -11.18 1.08 -6.50
N ASP A 25 -11.88 1.60 -5.50
CA ASP A 25 -12.44 2.97 -5.48
C ASP A 25 -11.36 4.07 -5.50
N ASN A 26 -10.09 3.70 -5.25
CA ASN A 26 -8.92 4.57 -5.36
C ASN A 26 -8.16 4.41 -6.68
N GLN A 27 -8.66 3.63 -7.66
CA GLN A 27 -8.04 3.60 -8.98
C GLN A 27 -7.96 5.02 -9.54
N VAL A 28 -6.77 5.40 -10.00
CA VAL A 28 -6.52 6.78 -10.40
C VAL A 28 -7.27 7.09 -11.70
N ASN A 29 -8.34 7.85 -11.57
CA ASN A 29 -8.89 8.64 -12.67
C ASN A 29 -8.21 10.01 -12.62
N TRP A 30 -7.22 10.23 -13.49
CA TRP A 30 -6.47 11.48 -13.55
C TRP A 30 -7.35 12.72 -13.83
N ASN A 31 -8.58 12.52 -14.30
CA ASN A 31 -9.55 13.60 -14.55
C ASN A 31 -10.41 13.96 -13.31
N ASP A 32 -10.38 13.16 -12.23
CA ASP A 32 -11.12 13.44 -10.98
C ASP A 32 -10.17 13.96 -9.87
N THR A 33 -9.78 15.22 -10.00
CA THR A 33 -8.88 15.88 -9.05
C THR A 33 -9.57 16.07 -7.68
N ASN A 34 -10.84 16.49 -7.67
CA ASN A 34 -11.57 16.81 -6.44
C ASN A 34 -11.79 15.56 -5.57
N GLY A 35 -12.23 14.44 -6.16
CA GLY A 35 -12.40 13.20 -5.42
C GLY A 35 -11.08 12.67 -4.87
N ARG A 36 -10.00 12.76 -5.66
CA ARG A 36 -8.65 12.36 -5.24
C ARG A 36 -8.15 13.20 -4.04
N GLU A 37 -8.27 14.52 -4.13
CA GLU A 37 -7.87 15.43 -3.06
C GLU A 37 -8.69 15.21 -1.79
N LEU A 38 -10.01 15.07 -1.91
CA LEU A 38 -10.88 14.79 -0.77
C LEU A 38 -10.48 13.49 -0.06
N ARG A 39 -10.31 12.39 -0.80
CA ARG A 39 -9.88 11.10 -0.23
C ARG A 39 -8.49 11.21 0.40
N GLY A 40 -7.55 11.85 -0.28
CA GLY A 40 -6.19 12.10 0.23
C GLY A 40 -6.20 12.89 1.54
N ASN A 41 -7.00 13.96 1.61
CA ASN A 41 -7.14 14.81 2.80
C ASN A 41 -7.80 14.06 3.96
N ILE A 42 -8.82 13.24 3.70
CA ILE A 42 -9.45 12.39 4.71
C ILE A 42 -8.44 11.40 5.28
N VAL A 43 -7.75 10.64 4.42
CA VAL A 43 -6.77 9.62 4.85
C VAL A 43 -5.59 10.27 5.58
N TRP A 44 -5.09 11.41 5.11
CA TRP A 44 -4.04 12.18 5.79
C TRP A 44 -4.49 12.60 7.19
N THR A 45 -5.61 13.33 7.28
CA THR A 45 -6.09 13.94 8.53
C THR A 45 -6.42 12.88 9.57
N CYS A 46 -7.14 11.83 9.18
CA CYS A 46 -7.50 10.77 10.11
C CYS A 46 -6.26 9.98 10.56
N SER A 47 -5.36 9.63 9.64
CA SER A 47 -4.11 8.95 10.00
C SER A 47 -3.25 9.80 10.94
N GLN A 48 -3.20 11.12 10.77
CA GLN A 48 -2.54 12.04 11.70
C GLN A 48 -3.15 11.97 13.10
N ILE A 49 -4.48 12.03 13.22
CA ILE A 49 -5.18 11.95 14.51
C ILE A 49 -4.94 10.59 15.17
N GLY A 50 -5.10 9.49 14.43
CA GLY A 50 -4.90 8.13 14.94
C GLY A 50 -3.47 7.91 15.44
N VAL A 51 -2.47 8.29 14.63
CA VAL A 51 -1.05 8.21 15.01
C VAL A 51 -0.74 9.06 16.22
N HIS A 52 -1.21 10.31 16.25
CA HIS A 52 -0.99 11.19 17.40
C HIS A 52 -1.61 10.61 18.68
N SER A 53 -2.82 10.06 18.58
CA SER A 53 -3.47 9.43 19.73
C SER A 53 -2.72 8.20 20.21
N LEU A 54 -2.23 7.34 19.32
CA LEU A 54 -1.45 6.16 19.68
C LEU A 54 -0.10 6.53 20.30
N LYS A 55 0.63 7.48 19.69
CA LYS A 55 1.90 8.02 20.22
C LYS A 55 1.74 8.59 21.62
N SER A 56 0.69 9.37 21.83
CA SER A 56 0.48 10.08 23.09
C SER A 56 0.02 9.15 24.22
N ARG A 57 -0.76 8.11 23.89
CA ARG A 57 -1.35 7.20 24.90
C ARG A 57 -0.54 5.93 25.12
N ALA A 58 0.18 5.45 24.10
CA ALA A 58 0.96 4.21 24.16
C ALA A 58 2.28 4.33 23.37
N PRO A 59 3.21 5.20 23.78
CA PRO A 59 4.44 5.49 23.03
C PRO A 59 5.32 4.25 22.82
N CYS A 60 5.38 3.33 23.79
CA CYS A 60 6.13 2.08 23.66
C CYS A 60 5.54 1.17 22.57
N ILE A 61 4.20 1.06 22.51
CA ILE A 61 3.52 0.28 21.47
C ILE A 61 3.77 0.92 20.11
N TYR A 62 3.64 2.24 20.01
CA TYR A 62 3.94 2.97 18.77
C TYR A 62 5.35 2.66 18.28
N LYS A 63 6.38 2.79 19.13
CA LYS A 63 7.77 2.55 18.75
C LYS A 63 8.00 1.14 18.24
N THR A 64 7.39 0.14 18.87
CA THR A 64 7.46 -1.26 18.41
C THR A 64 6.83 -1.42 17.03
N LEU A 65 5.64 -0.85 16.81
CA LEU A 65 4.96 -0.91 15.51
C LEU A 65 5.71 -0.14 14.43
N ASP A 66 6.34 0.98 14.78
CA ASP A 66 7.14 1.78 13.86
C ASP A 66 8.40 1.02 13.41
N ASN A 67 9.14 0.42 14.36
CA ASN A 67 10.27 -0.46 14.04
C ASN A 67 9.84 -1.64 13.17
N TYR A 68 8.69 -2.25 13.49
CA TYR A 68 8.16 -3.37 12.70
C TYR A 68 7.80 -2.94 11.28
N ALA A 69 7.16 -1.78 11.13
CA ALA A 69 6.79 -1.22 9.83
C ALA A 69 8.02 -0.97 8.95
N GLU A 70 9.12 -0.48 9.52
CA GLU A 70 10.40 -0.32 8.81
C GLU A 70 10.99 -1.67 8.36
N VAL A 71 11.03 -2.65 9.27
CA VAL A 71 11.56 -3.99 8.97
C VAL A 71 10.76 -4.69 7.85
N MET A 72 9.45 -4.45 7.81
CA MET A 72 8.52 -5.08 6.87
C MET A 72 8.24 -4.24 5.63
N ASN A 73 8.85 -3.05 5.51
CA ASN A 73 8.56 -2.08 4.45
C ASN A 73 7.04 -1.84 4.27
N LEU A 74 6.32 -1.63 5.38
CA LEU A 74 4.87 -1.42 5.34
C LEU A 74 4.51 -0.09 4.67
N PRO A 75 3.54 -0.07 3.73
CA PRO A 75 3.06 1.18 3.16
C PRO A 75 2.47 2.10 4.23
N ARG A 76 2.96 3.34 4.28
CA ARG A 76 2.49 4.37 5.22
C ARG A 76 1.43 5.25 4.57
N LEU A 77 0.16 4.91 4.80
CA LEU A 77 -0.95 5.63 4.17
C LEU A 77 -1.21 7.00 4.82
N GLY A 78 -1.36 8.02 3.98
CA GLY A 78 -1.64 9.39 4.39
C GLY A 78 -0.42 9.99 5.08
N ASN A 79 -0.27 9.72 6.37
CA ASN A 79 0.79 10.27 7.21
C ASN A 79 2.07 9.41 7.15
N PRO A 80 3.27 10.00 6.93
CA PRO A 80 4.55 9.30 7.01
C PRO A 80 4.86 8.65 8.37
N GLN A 81 4.14 9.02 9.42
CA GLN A 81 4.25 8.43 10.75
C GLN A 81 3.23 7.30 11.00
N ASN A 82 2.39 6.98 10.02
CA ASN A 82 1.38 5.92 10.10
C ASN A 82 2.01 4.53 9.93
N CYS A 83 2.42 3.94 11.05
CA CYS A 83 2.99 2.60 11.12
C CYS A 83 1.95 1.49 11.43
N THR A 84 0.67 1.84 11.61
CA THR A 84 -0.31 0.92 12.21
C THR A 84 -1.66 0.88 11.53
N TYR A 85 -2.04 1.88 10.72
CA TYR A 85 -3.37 1.94 10.09
C TYR A 85 -3.23 1.94 8.57
N PRO A 86 -2.81 0.82 7.95
CA PRO A 86 -2.65 0.73 6.50
C PRO A 86 -4.00 0.55 5.77
N ALA A 87 -5.11 0.47 6.50
CA ALA A 87 -6.45 0.45 5.93
C ALA A 87 -7.36 1.49 6.61
N ALA A 88 -8.28 2.04 5.82
CA ALA A 88 -9.24 3.04 6.24
C ALA A 88 -10.58 2.81 5.53
N GLN A 89 -11.69 3.02 6.26
CA GLN A 89 -13.05 2.91 5.74
C GLN A 89 -13.86 4.13 6.17
N LEU A 90 -14.61 4.73 5.25
CA LEU A 90 -15.60 5.77 5.51
C LEU A 90 -17.00 5.16 5.51
N ASN A 91 -17.70 5.31 6.62
CA ASN A 91 -19.07 4.90 6.78
C ASN A 91 -19.97 6.14 6.85
N THR A 92 -21.08 6.12 6.12
CA THR A 92 -22.07 7.20 6.17
C THR A 92 -23.42 6.65 6.60
N ALA A 93 -24.02 7.25 7.62
CA ALA A 93 -25.30 6.83 8.17
C ALA A 93 -26.29 7.99 8.17
N GLY A 94 -27.49 7.79 7.63
CA GLY A 94 -28.56 8.78 7.64
C GLY A 94 -29.12 8.99 9.05
N ALA A 95 -29.57 10.20 9.36
CA ALA A 95 -30.26 10.46 10.62
C ALA A 95 -31.65 9.84 10.65
N VAL A 96 -32.06 9.41 11.84
CA VAL A 96 -33.40 8.88 12.12
C VAL A 96 -34.11 9.75 13.15
N ALA A 97 -35.45 9.62 13.22
CA ALA A 97 -36.23 10.31 14.24
C ALA A 97 -35.80 9.86 15.65
N TYR A 98 -35.92 10.76 16.64
CA TYR A 98 -35.54 10.47 18.03
C TYR A 98 -36.11 9.13 18.53
N SER A 99 -37.41 8.90 18.28
CA SER A 99 -38.18 7.73 18.70
C SER A 99 -38.05 6.50 17.78
N SER A 100 -37.11 6.51 16.82
CA SER A 100 -36.97 5.43 15.85
C SER A 100 -36.25 4.22 16.43
N ASP A 101 -36.79 3.02 16.30
CA ASP A 101 -36.08 1.79 16.70
C ASP A 101 -35.19 1.22 15.58
N GLN A 102 -34.95 1.99 14.53
CA GLN A 102 -34.09 1.57 13.43
C GLN A 102 -32.63 1.42 13.88
N ASP A 103 -32.01 0.35 13.41
CA ASP A 103 -30.57 0.11 13.51
C ASP A 103 -29.87 0.45 12.18
N LEU A 104 -28.56 0.21 12.13
CA LEU A 104 -27.73 0.46 10.95
C LEU A 104 -27.66 -0.74 9.98
N SER A 105 -28.30 -1.88 10.30
CA SER A 105 -28.15 -3.13 9.54
C SER A 105 -28.53 -2.98 8.07
N LYS A 106 -29.54 -2.15 7.79
CA LYS A 106 -30.03 -1.89 6.42
C LYS A 106 -29.14 -0.94 5.61
N GLU A 107 -28.44 -0.01 6.26
CA GLU A 107 -27.57 0.97 5.57
C GLU A 107 -26.12 0.48 5.45
N MET A 108 -25.68 -0.36 6.38
CA MET A 108 -24.27 -0.72 6.55
C MET A 108 -24.02 -2.23 6.58
N SER A 109 -25.04 -3.06 6.34
CA SER A 109 -24.94 -4.53 6.35
C SER A 109 -24.32 -5.03 7.67
N VAL A 110 -23.33 -5.93 7.61
CA VAL A 110 -22.64 -6.50 8.78
C VAL A 110 -22.05 -5.42 9.69
N PHE A 111 -21.62 -4.28 9.14
CA PHE A 111 -21.09 -3.17 9.93
C PHE A 111 -22.15 -2.43 10.76
N GLY A 112 -23.43 -2.60 10.40
CA GLY A 112 -24.56 -2.01 11.10
C GLY A 112 -25.07 -2.84 12.29
N GLU A 113 -24.60 -4.08 12.44
CA GLU A 113 -24.97 -4.99 13.52
C GLU A 113 -23.84 -5.11 14.56
N PRO A 114 -24.12 -5.51 15.81
CA PRO A 114 -23.07 -5.80 16.78
C PRO A 114 -22.18 -6.97 16.34
N HIS A 115 -20.92 -6.71 16.00
CA HIS A 115 -19.98 -7.68 15.43
C HIS A 115 -18.60 -7.65 16.10
N LYS A 116 -17.73 -8.58 15.66
CA LYS A 116 -16.30 -8.60 15.95
C LYS A 116 -15.54 -8.53 14.63
N ASP A 117 -14.48 -7.74 14.59
CA ASP A 117 -13.60 -7.66 13.44
C ASP A 117 -12.53 -8.76 13.51
N GLU A 118 -12.91 -9.99 13.16
CA GLU A 118 -12.03 -11.17 13.26
C GLU A 118 -10.74 -11.07 12.41
N HIS A 119 -10.69 -10.10 11.49
CA HIS A 119 -9.56 -9.84 10.60
C HIS A 119 -8.69 -8.66 11.04
N ASN A 120 -8.98 -8.04 12.19
CA ASN A 120 -8.10 -7.04 12.78
C ASN A 120 -6.95 -7.71 13.55
N ALA A 121 -5.76 -7.12 13.43
CA ALA A 121 -4.61 -7.59 14.17
C ALA A 121 -4.78 -7.38 15.68
N SER A 122 -4.33 -8.34 16.49
CA SER A 122 -4.39 -8.29 17.96
C SER A 122 -3.53 -7.20 18.60
N GLY A 123 -2.70 -6.48 17.83
CA GLY A 123 -1.78 -5.45 18.30
C GLY A 123 -2.42 -4.14 18.79
N GLY A 124 -3.74 -3.98 18.73
CA GLY A 124 -4.44 -2.74 19.09
C GLY A 124 -5.33 -2.85 20.34
N LEU A 125 -4.84 -2.29 21.46
CA LEU A 125 -5.48 -1.80 22.70
C LEU A 125 -6.79 -2.42 23.23
N SER A 126 -6.77 -2.79 24.51
CA SER A 126 -7.83 -3.39 25.36
C SER A 126 -9.21 -2.73 25.31
N GLY A 127 -10.25 -3.56 25.45
CA GLY A 127 -11.65 -3.20 25.23
C GLY A 127 -12.36 -2.48 26.38
N ALA A 128 -13.42 -1.75 26.00
CA ALA A 128 -14.43 -1.23 26.90
C ALA A 128 -15.64 -2.18 26.87
N TYR A 129 -15.89 -2.93 27.94
CA TYR A 129 -17.12 -3.72 28.07
C TYR A 129 -18.26 -2.81 28.53
N GLY A 130 -19.34 -2.74 27.75
CA GLY A 130 -20.57 -2.05 28.16
C GLY A 130 -20.54 -0.52 28.16
N VAL A 131 -19.71 0.10 27.31
CA VAL A 131 -19.62 1.57 27.20
C VAL A 131 -20.35 2.06 25.94
N TYR A 132 -21.24 3.04 26.12
CA TYR A 132 -21.86 3.79 25.02
C TYR A 132 -21.11 5.12 24.84
N TYR A 133 -20.59 5.38 23.64
CA TYR A 133 -19.93 6.63 23.30
C TYR A 133 -20.88 7.53 22.55
N GLU A 134 -21.25 8.65 23.15
CA GLU A 134 -21.99 9.70 22.45
C GLU A 134 -21.04 10.50 21.56
N LEU A 135 -21.32 10.50 20.24
CA LEU A 135 -20.50 11.14 19.21
C LEU A 135 -21.02 12.56 18.89
N ASP A 136 -21.14 13.42 19.91
CA ASP A 136 -21.47 14.83 19.69
C ASP A 136 -20.24 15.62 19.22
N GLY A 137 -20.33 16.25 18.05
CA GLY A 137 -19.21 16.90 17.37
C GLY A 137 -18.15 15.92 16.85
N MET A 138 -16.90 16.39 16.69
CA MET A 138 -15.80 15.54 16.22
C MET A 138 -15.16 14.80 17.39
N LYS A 139 -15.33 13.47 17.44
CA LYS A 139 -14.76 12.60 18.46
C LYS A 139 -13.88 11.52 17.83
N PHE A 140 -12.89 11.07 18.59
CA PHE A 140 -11.99 9.97 18.21
C PHE A 140 -11.90 8.97 19.36
N ALA A 141 -11.88 7.69 19.02
CA ALA A 141 -11.75 6.61 19.98
C ALA A 141 -10.79 5.54 19.42
N ASN A 142 -9.92 5.04 20.28
CA ASN A 142 -9.08 3.88 19.98
C ASN A 142 -9.56 2.72 20.85
N PHE A 143 -9.95 1.62 20.22
CA PHE A 143 -10.39 0.41 20.91
C PHE A 143 -10.06 -0.82 20.05
N SER A 144 -10.06 -2.01 20.65
CA SER A 144 -9.92 -3.26 19.91
C SER A 144 -11.22 -3.65 19.22
N GLY A 145 -11.21 -3.70 17.88
CA GLY A 145 -12.31 -4.25 17.09
C GLY A 145 -12.53 -5.77 17.28
N LEU A 146 -11.61 -6.47 17.97
CA LEU A 146 -11.78 -7.90 18.32
C LEU A 146 -12.84 -8.12 19.42
N GLN A 147 -13.24 -7.05 20.10
CA GLN A 147 -14.34 -7.08 21.05
C GLN A 147 -15.66 -6.76 20.35
N LYS A 148 -16.77 -7.27 20.89
CA LYS A 148 -18.09 -7.01 20.31
C LYS A 148 -18.38 -5.51 20.38
N HIS A 149 -18.64 -4.90 19.24
CA HIS A 149 -18.94 -3.47 19.13
C HIS A 149 -19.97 -3.24 18.02
N GLY A 150 -20.54 -2.05 17.97
CA GLY A 150 -21.54 -1.67 16.99
C GLY A 150 -21.90 -0.19 17.11
N GLY A 151 -22.75 0.28 16.22
CA GLY A 151 -23.23 1.66 16.22
C GLY A 151 -24.74 1.75 16.28
N THR A 152 -25.23 2.94 16.60
CA THR A 152 -26.62 3.33 16.40
C THR A 152 -26.67 4.47 15.39
N PRO A 153 -27.74 4.61 14.59
CA PRO A 153 -27.86 5.75 13.70
C PRO A 153 -27.88 7.07 14.48
N PRO A 154 -27.42 8.18 13.87
CA PRO A 154 -27.58 9.49 14.48
C PRO A 154 -29.07 9.81 14.63
N ARG A 155 -29.46 10.30 15.80
CA ARG A 155 -30.86 10.57 16.14
C ARG A 155 -31.09 12.07 16.13
N ALA A 156 -32.17 12.50 15.48
CA ALA A 156 -32.62 13.89 15.60
C ALA A 156 -32.96 14.20 17.08
N PRO A 157 -32.80 15.46 17.52
CA PRO A 157 -33.24 15.87 18.85
C PRO A 157 -34.75 15.59 19.07
N PRO A 158 -35.20 15.43 20.33
CA PRO A 158 -36.60 15.26 20.64
C PRO A 158 -37.47 16.34 19.96
N SER A 159 -38.59 15.91 19.39
CA SER A 159 -39.57 16.78 18.71
C SER A 159 -39.08 17.49 17.45
N GLN A 160 -37.88 17.19 16.94
CA GLN A 160 -37.39 17.71 15.67
C GLN A 160 -37.58 16.70 14.52
N GLN A 161 -37.95 17.21 13.35
CA GLN A 161 -37.94 16.42 12.12
C GLN A 161 -36.51 16.18 11.65
N VAL A 162 -36.25 14.98 11.16
CA VAL A 162 -34.99 14.61 10.52
C VAL A 162 -34.75 15.49 9.31
N LYS A 163 -33.56 16.11 9.23
CA LYS A 163 -33.16 16.88 8.05
C LYS A 163 -32.59 15.92 6.98
N PRO A 164 -32.92 16.07 5.69
CA PRO A 164 -32.45 15.17 4.63
C PRO A 164 -30.92 15.10 4.48
N TRP A 165 -30.22 16.16 4.87
CA TRP A 165 -28.77 16.26 4.82
C TRP A 165 -28.07 15.80 6.11
N ALA A 166 -28.82 15.49 7.16
CA ALA A 166 -28.23 15.08 8.44
C ALA A 166 -27.71 13.64 8.33
N ALA A 167 -26.39 13.49 8.49
CA ALA A 167 -25.72 12.21 8.45
C ALA A 167 -24.57 12.18 9.48
N CYS A 168 -24.24 10.98 9.94
CA CYS A 168 -23.03 10.71 10.70
C CYS A 168 -21.97 10.16 9.74
N LEU A 169 -20.75 10.66 9.86
CA LEU A 169 -19.59 10.19 9.12
C LEU A 169 -18.62 9.55 10.11
N SER A 170 -18.39 8.25 9.96
CA SER A 170 -17.45 7.49 10.79
C SER A 170 -16.28 7.03 9.93
N ILE A 171 -15.07 7.43 10.31
CA ILE A 171 -13.84 7.01 9.63
C ILE A 171 -13.13 6.01 10.52
N ILE A 172 -13.00 4.79 10.03
CA ILE A 172 -12.43 3.66 10.75
C ILE A 172 -11.02 3.43 10.21
N LEU A 173 -10.04 3.57 11.07
CA LEU A 173 -8.65 3.23 10.81
C LEU A 173 -8.35 1.89 11.46
N TYR A 174 -7.86 0.92 10.70
CA TYR A 174 -7.64 -0.42 11.24
C TYR A 174 -6.38 -1.08 10.68
N PRO A 175 -5.74 -1.97 11.47
CA PRO A 175 -4.66 -2.84 11.03
C PRO A 175 -5.20 -4.20 10.56
N PRO A 176 -5.24 -4.49 9.25
CA PRO A 176 -5.54 -5.84 8.78
C PRO A 176 -4.47 -6.82 9.26
N THR A 177 -4.90 -7.98 9.77
CA THR A 177 -4.03 -9.02 10.33
C THR A 177 -2.92 -9.43 9.36
N GLU A 178 -3.24 -9.63 8.09
CA GLU A 178 -2.25 -10.11 7.10
C GLU A 178 -1.13 -9.09 6.89
N LEU A 179 -1.46 -7.79 6.87
CA LEU A 179 -0.48 -6.71 6.73
C LEU A 179 0.46 -6.65 7.92
N LEU A 180 -0.09 -6.68 9.14
CA LEU A 180 0.73 -6.65 10.35
C LEU A 180 1.46 -7.95 10.65
N ASN A 181 1.04 -9.08 10.07
CA ASN A 181 1.75 -10.35 10.23
C ASN A 181 2.76 -10.61 9.11
N GLY A 182 2.79 -9.78 8.07
CA GLY A 182 3.69 -9.98 6.93
C GLY A 182 3.30 -11.10 5.98
N THR A 183 2.07 -11.61 6.07
CA THR A 183 1.60 -12.76 5.26
C THR A 183 0.83 -12.32 4.02
N PHE A 184 1.11 -11.11 3.54
CA PHE A 184 0.43 -10.48 2.40
C PHE A 184 1.34 -10.44 1.18
N CYS A 185 0.71 -10.35 0.02
CA CYS A 185 1.38 -10.03 -1.24
C CYS A 185 1.05 -8.60 -1.65
N LEU A 186 2.04 -7.77 -1.97
CA LEU A 186 1.82 -6.41 -2.46
C LEU A 186 1.69 -6.41 -3.98
N GLN A 187 0.63 -5.76 -4.49
CA GLN A 187 0.56 -5.40 -5.90
C GLN A 187 1.27 -4.07 -6.07
N VAL A 188 2.48 -4.09 -6.62
CA VAL A 188 3.37 -2.92 -6.65
C VAL A 188 3.12 -2.06 -7.89
N ALA A 189 2.92 -2.70 -9.04
CA ALA A 189 2.77 -2.02 -10.33
C ALA A 189 2.05 -2.93 -11.34
N PRO A 190 1.38 -2.40 -12.37
CA PRO A 190 0.99 -3.19 -13.52
C PRO A 190 2.21 -3.69 -14.32
N TRP A 191 2.13 -4.92 -14.80
CA TRP A 191 3.04 -5.52 -15.77
C TRP A 191 2.55 -5.20 -17.21
N PRO A 192 3.42 -5.25 -18.24
CA PRO A 192 3.00 -4.93 -19.61
C PRO A 192 1.86 -5.78 -20.18
N ASP A 193 1.62 -6.97 -19.63
CA ASP A 193 0.48 -7.83 -20.01
C ASP A 193 -0.82 -7.51 -19.26
N GLY A 194 -0.83 -6.43 -18.46
CA GLY A 194 -1.96 -5.98 -17.66
C GLY A 194 -2.14 -6.72 -16.33
N LYS A 195 -1.30 -7.71 -15.99
CA LYS A 195 -1.32 -8.38 -14.68
C LYS A 195 -0.54 -7.56 -13.65
N PRO A 196 -0.83 -7.70 -12.34
CA PRO A 196 -0.01 -7.05 -11.33
C PRO A 196 1.37 -7.70 -11.22
N LEU A 197 2.42 -6.89 -11.13
CA LEU A 197 3.69 -7.29 -10.54
C LEU A 197 3.50 -7.39 -9.03
N VAL A 198 3.75 -8.58 -8.50
CA VAL A 198 3.49 -8.90 -7.10
C VAL A 198 4.80 -9.06 -6.34
N LEU A 199 4.91 -8.38 -5.20
CA LEU A 199 5.94 -8.65 -4.20
C LEU A 199 5.35 -9.63 -3.17
N PRO A 200 5.75 -10.92 -3.20
CA PRO A 200 5.21 -11.93 -2.32
C PRO A 200 5.78 -11.81 -0.90
N SER A 201 5.11 -12.44 0.06
CA SER A 201 5.50 -12.40 1.48
C SER A 201 6.93 -12.89 1.74
N GLU A 202 7.43 -13.79 0.91
CA GLU A 202 8.75 -14.40 0.95
C GLU A 202 9.87 -13.41 0.62
N LEU A 203 9.57 -12.35 -0.15
CA LEU A 203 10.51 -11.27 -0.40
C LEU A 203 10.41 -10.15 0.64
N ILE A 204 9.26 -10.03 1.32
CA ILE A 204 9.01 -8.99 2.32
C ILE A 204 9.55 -9.40 3.69
N ARG A 205 9.34 -10.65 4.10
CA ARG A 205 9.65 -11.09 5.48
C ARG A 205 11.15 -11.34 5.65
N PRO A 206 11.80 -10.73 6.67
CA PRO A 206 13.22 -10.92 6.93
C PRO A 206 13.64 -12.38 7.15
N VAL A 207 12.76 -13.21 7.71
CA VAL A 207 13.02 -14.64 7.97
C VAL A 207 13.40 -15.43 6.71
N HIS A 208 12.95 -14.97 5.54
CA HIS A 208 13.28 -15.60 4.25
C HIS A 208 14.50 -14.97 3.59
N GLN A 209 14.90 -13.76 4.00
CA GLN A 209 16.08 -13.07 3.46
C GLN A 209 17.40 -13.68 3.94
N THR A 210 17.41 -14.39 5.08
CA THR A 210 18.60 -15.02 5.66
C THR A 210 18.91 -16.42 5.11
N ALA A 211 18.10 -16.97 4.21
CA ALA A 211 18.22 -18.36 3.74
C ALA A 211 19.43 -18.64 2.83
N ARG A 212 20.29 -17.66 2.54
CA ARG A 212 21.54 -17.86 1.77
C ARG A 212 22.64 -18.64 2.52
N THR A 213 22.35 -19.27 3.65
CA THR A 213 23.39 -19.90 4.48
C THR A 213 23.75 -21.34 4.12
N LYS A 214 23.18 -21.99 3.08
CA LYS A 214 23.79 -23.22 2.49
C LYS A 214 23.12 -23.82 1.25
N GLU A 215 21.91 -23.45 0.88
CA GLU A 215 21.20 -24.09 -0.24
C GLU A 215 20.68 -23.02 -1.22
N THR A 216 21.09 -23.11 -2.48
CA THR A 216 20.47 -22.36 -3.58
C THR A 216 19.00 -22.75 -3.68
N LEU A 217 18.11 -21.77 -3.73
CA LEU A 217 16.70 -22.04 -4.05
C LEU A 217 16.62 -22.68 -5.43
N GLU A 218 16.00 -23.86 -5.51
CA GLU A 218 15.82 -24.59 -6.76
C GLU A 218 14.46 -24.26 -7.38
N CYS A 219 14.43 -24.13 -8.70
CA CYS A 219 13.20 -24.10 -9.47
C CYS A 219 13.29 -25.05 -10.65
N SER A 220 12.14 -25.55 -11.12
CA SER A 220 12.08 -26.53 -12.21
C SER A 220 12.53 -26.01 -13.57
N GLN A 221 12.65 -24.69 -13.72
CA GLN A 221 13.16 -24.04 -14.91
C GLN A 221 14.54 -23.45 -14.65
N SER A 222 15.42 -23.54 -15.65
CA SER A 222 16.74 -22.91 -15.57
C SER A 222 16.63 -21.38 -15.58
N THR A 223 17.46 -20.72 -14.77
CA THR A 223 17.52 -19.26 -14.67
C THR A 223 18.96 -18.77 -14.82
N PHE A 224 19.16 -17.58 -15.40
CA PHE A 224 20.50 -16.99 -15.49
C PHE A 224 21.14 -16.78 -14.11
N THR A 225 20.36 -16.44 -13.09
CA THR A 225 20.87 -16.21 -11.74
C THR A 225 21.39 -17.48 -11.05
N ALA A 226 20.77 -18.63 -11.30
CA ALA A 226 21.18 -19.90 -10.70
C ALA A 226 22.17 -20.67 -11.59
N ASP A 227 21.89 -20.74 -12.89
CA ASP A 227 22.59 -21.63 -13.82
C ASP A 227 23.55 -20.89 -14.76
N GLY A 228 23.47 -19.56 -14.83
CA GLY A 228 24.27 -18.75 -15.77
C GLY A 228 25.77 -18.88 -15.54
N GLY A 229 26.20 -19.24 -14.33
CA GLY A 229 27.61 -19.49 -14.00
C GLY A 229 28.21 -20.69 -14.75
N ASN A 230 27.37 -21.58 -15.28
CA ASN A 230 27.82 -22.69 -16.13
C ASN A 230 28.07 -22.25 -17.58
N LEU A 231 27.59 -21.06 -17.97
CA LEU A 231 27.55 -20.60 -19.38
C LEU A 231 28.32 -19.30 -19.62
N MET A 232 28.49 -18.47 -18.59
CA MET A 232 29.00 -17.11 -18.72
C MET A 232 30.22 -16.91 -17.82
N ASP A 233 31.12 -16.03 -18.26
CA ASP A 233 32.15 -15.46 -17.39
C ASP A 233 31.50 -14.83 -16.12
N PRO A 234 32.09 -14.99 -14.92
CA PRO A 234 31.49 -14.48 -13.68
C PRO A 234 31.21 -12.97 -13.69
N GLU A 235 32.10 -12.15 -14.26
CA GLU A 235 31.89 -10.71 -14.35
C GLU A 235 30.78 -10.39 -15.36
N ALA A 236 30.75 -11.09 -16.49
CA ALA A 236 29.70 -10.94 -17.49
C ALA A 236 28.31 -11.30 -16.93
N LEU A 237 28.21 -12.40 -16.17
CA LEU A 237 26.97 -12.81 -15.52
C LEU A 237 26.51 -11.78 -14.48
N ALA A 238 27.43 -11.33 -13.62
CA ALA A 238 27.13 -10.32 -12.61
C ALA A 238 26.60 -9.03 -13.25
N ASN A 239 27.25 -8.55 -14.32
CA ASN A 239 26.80 -7.39 -15.07
C ASN A 239 25.41 -7.60 -15.69
N PHE A 240 25.15 -8.76 -16.29
CA PHE A 240 23.85 -9.08 -16.89
C PHE A 240 22.71 -9.06 -15.86
N VAL A 241 22.90 -9.73 -14.71
CA VAL A 241 21.90 -9.78 -13.64
C VAL A 241 21.65 -8.39 -13.03
N CYS A 242 22.70 -7.62 -12.78
CA CYS A 242 22.57 -6.27 -12.20
C CYS A 242 21.90 -5.30 -13.17
N ARG A 243 22.22 -5.35 -14.46
CA ARG A 243 21.55 -4.55 -15.50
C ARG A 243 20.09 -4.94 -15.67
N SER A 244 19.77 -6.23 -15.61
CA SER A 244 18.38 -6.72 -15.64
C SER A 244 17.58 -6.19 -14.45
N THR A 245 18.19 -6.16 -13.26
CA THR A 245 17.57 -5.56 -12.05
C THR A 245 17.30 -4.06 -12.24
N VAL A 246 18.26 -3.34 -12.82
CA VAL A 246 18.12 -1.92 -13.16
C VAL A 246 16.97 -1.68 -14.14
N GLN A 247 16.76 -2.55 -15.13
CA GLN A 247 15.63 -2.42 -16.07
C GLN A 247 14.28 -2.55 -15.34
N VAL A 248 14.17 -3.50 -14.41
CA VAL A 248 12.96 -3.65 -13.58
C VAL A 248 12.74 -2.40 -12.71
N LEU A 249 13.80 -1.89 -12.07
CA LEU A 249 13.71 -0.67 -11.25
C LEU A 249 13.27 0.54 -12.09
N HIS A 250 13.86 0.74 -13.26
CA HIS A 250 13.48 1.82 -14.16
C HIS A 250 12.01 1.72 -14.56
N TYR A 251 11.54 0.52 -14.92
CA TYR A 251 10.13 0.29 -15.26
C TYR A 251 9.18 0.60 -14.10
N LEU A 252 9.59 0.32 -12.86
CA LEU A 252 8.78 0.64 -11.68
C LEU A 252 8.74 2.14 -11.41
N ILE A 253 9.88 2.82 -11.49
CA ILE A 253 10.00 4.26 -11.24
C ILE A 253 9.24 5.06 -12.31
N SER A 254 9.26 4.62 -13.57
CA SER A 254 8.55 5.30 -14.66
C SER A 254 7.02 5.27 -14.55
N GLN A 255 6.48 4.50 -13.61
CA GLN A 255 5.04 4.44 -13.34
C GLN A 255 4.60 5.40 -12.23
N LEU A 256 5.55 6.09 -11.58
CA LEU A 256 5.24 7.15 -10.64
C LEU A 256 4.62 8.37 -11.37
N PRO A 257 3.86 9.21 -10.65
CA PRO A 257 3.27 10.40 -11.24
C PRO A 257 4.32 11.31 -11.91
N ILE A 258 4.03 11.76 -13.13
CA ILE A 258 4.99 12.54 -13.96
C ILE A 258 5.36 13.88 -13.32
N ASP A 259 4.45 14.45 -12.53
CA ASP A 259 4.61 15.71 -11.81
C ASP A 259 5.55 15.60 -10.60
N TRP A 260 5.98 14.39 -10.22
CA TRP A 260 6.94 14.18 -9.15
C TRP A 260 8.41 14.34 -9.60
N ASP A 261 8.66 14.41 -10.91
CA ASP A 261 9.99 14.59 -11.50
C ASP A 261 11.06 13.69 -10.87
N VAL A 262 10.77 12.38 -10.79
CA VAL A 262 11.64 11.41 -10.12
C VAL A 262 12.81 11.05 -11.04
N HIS A 263 14.03 11.40 -10.62
CA HIS A 263 15.27 11.09 -11.34
C HIS A 263 15.84 9.74 -10.91
N PHE A 264 16.17 8.88 -11.88
CA PHE A 264 16.81 7.58 -11.66
C PHE A 264 18.14 7.48 -12.39
N ASP A 265 19.25 7.35 -11.64
CA ASP A 265 20.57 7.09 -12.21
C ASP A 265 20.99 5.61 -12.05
N PRO A 266 20.85 4.78 -13.11
CA PRO A 266 21.31 3.40 -13.10
C PRO A 266 22.82 3.26 -12.91
N SER A 267 23.62 4.28 -13.24
CA SER A 267 25.08 4.23 -13.06
C SER A 267 25.42 4.13 -11.57
N THR A 268 24.80 4.98 -10.76
CA THR A 268 24.95 4.97 -9.29
C THR A 268 24.56 3.61 -8.69
N ILE A 269 23.47 2.99 -9.16
CA ILE A 269 23.06 1.65 -8.69
C ILE A 269 24.09 0.59 -9.07
N LEU A 270 24.53 0.55 -10.33
CA LEU A 270 25.53 -0.43 -10.79
C LEU A 270 26.87 -0.26 -10.05
N GLU A 271 27.32 0.98 -9.84
CA GLU A 271 28.54 1.30 -9.09
C GLU A 271 28.46 0.87 -7.61
N SER A 272 27.25 0.86 -7.03
CA SER A 272 27.04 0.41 -5.65
C SER A 272 27.16 -1.11 -5.47
N ILE A 273 27.03 -1.89 -6.55
CA ILE A 273 27.10 -3.35 -6.51
C ILE A 273 28.52 -3.80 -6.87
N LYS A 274 29.14 -4.55 -5.96
CA LYS A 274 30.53 -5.01 -6.10
C LYS A 274 30.64 -6.52 -5.98
N MET A 275 31.53 -7.10 -6.78
CA MET A 275 31.91 -8.50 -6.69
C MET A 275 33.40 -8.63 -6.40
N LYS A 276 33.79 -9.71 -5.71
CA LYS A 276 35.20 -10.02 -5.52
C LYS A 276 35.73 -10.81 -6.71
N ILE A 277 36.79 -10.31 -7.34
CA ILE A 277 37.55 -11.01 -8.38
C ILE A 277 39.00 -10.95 -7.95
N ASP A 278 39.65 -12.11 -7.80
CA ASP A 278 41.06 -12.24 -7.40
C ASP A 278 41.46 -11.47 -6.12
N GLY A 279 40.50 -11.27 -5.22
CA GLY A 279 40.70 -10.57 -3.94
C GLY A 279 40.30 -9.08 -3.97
N ASP A 280 40.14 -8.49 -5.16
CA ASP A 280 39.76 -7.10 -5.33
C ASP A 280 38.24 -6.94 -5.50
N ASN A 281 37.71 -5.81 -5.02
CA ASN A 281 36.30 -5.46 -5.21
C ASN A 281 36.13 -4.72 -6.54
N VAL A 282 35.54 -5.41 -7.52
CA VAL A 282 35.21 -4.86 -8.83
C VAL A 282 33.75 -4.42 -8.84
N SER A 283 33.48 -3.18 -9.27
CA SER A 283 32.12 -2.65 -9.38
C SER A 283 31.48 -3.04 -10.72
N MET A 284 30.15 -3.11 -10.78
CA MET A 284 29.49 -3.40 -12.06
C MET A 284 29.75 -2.29 -13.08
N ARG A 285 29.91 -2.67 -14.35
CA ARG A 285 30.25 -1.75 -15.42
C ARG A 285 29.08 -0.82 -15.70
N ALA A 286 29.38 0.48 -15.75
CA ALA A 286 28.46 1.49 -16.24
C ALA A 286 27.82 1.06 -17.56
N TRP A 287 26.56 1.44 -17.75
CA TRP A 287 25.80 1.07 -18.93
C TRP A 287 25.29 2.34 -19.64
N PRO A 288 26.14 3.02 -20.43
CA PRO A 288 25.77 4.28 -21.09
C PRO A 288 24.60 4.16 -22.08
N ALA A 289 24.35 2.93 -22.57
CA ALA A 289 23.21 2.59 -23.43
C ALA A 289 22.01 2.03 -22.65
N GLY A 290 22.01 2.12 -21.32
CA GLY A 290 20.92 1.70 -20.46
C GLY A 290 19.72 2.65 -20.49
N PRO A 291 18.72 2.43 -19.62
CA PRO A 291 17.44 3.14 -19.66
C PRO A 291 17.52 4.67 -19.46
N ASN A 292 18.58 5.17 -18.81
CA ASN A 292 18.84 6.62 -18.66
C ASN A 292 19.61 7.23 -19.85
N GLY A 293 19.96 6.43 -20.86
CA GLY A 293 20.26 6.89 -22.20
C GLY A 293 21.32 7.98 -22.34
N ARG A 294 22.53 7.83 -21.77
CA ARG A 294 23.62 8.79 -22.08
C ARG A 294 24.05 8.75 -23.56
N LEU A 295 23.93 7.57 -24.20
CA LEU A 295 24.22 7.38 -25.63
C LEU A 295 22.96 7.20 -26.49
N PHE A 296 21.83 6.82 -25.89
CA PHE A 296 20.60 6.50 -26.60
C PHE A 296 19.38 7.07 -25.87
N ASN A 297 18.84 8.17 -26.35
CA ASN A 297 17.53 8.64 -25.93
C ASN A 297 16.47 8.08 -26.88
N ILE A 298 15.69 7.11 -26.39
CA ILE A 298 14.41 6.77 -27.02
C ILE A 298 13.49 7.93 -26.66
N PHE A 299 13.23 8.84 -27.60
CA PHE A 299 12.29 9.92 -27.38
C PHE A 299 10.89 9.31 -27.20
N GLU A 300 10.37 9.32 -25.97
CA GLU A 300 8.93 9.20 -25.75
C GLU A 300 8.31 10.54 -26.20
N GLN A 301 7.75 10.57 -27.41
CA GLN A 301 6.62 11.46 -27.62
C GLN A 301 5.53 11.04 -26.63
N PRO A 302 4.77 11.99 -26.04
CA PRO A 302 3.74 11.66 -25.06
C PRO A 302 2.83 10.60 -25.65
N ILE A 303 2.64 9.51 -24.90
CA ILE A 303 1.84 8.34 -25.28
C ILE A 303 0.40 8.82 -25.58
N GLN A 304 0.12 9.19 -26.82
CA GLN A 304 -1.23 9.12 -27.34
C GLN A 304 -1.49 7.65 -27.61
N ARG A 305 -2.37 7.05 -26.81
CA ARG A 305 -2.98 5.76 -27.11
C ARG A 305 -3.61 5.84 -28.49
N ASN A 306 -2.87 5.42 -29.53
CA ASN A 306 -3.30 4.85 -30.81
C ASN A 306 -2.16 4.92 -31.84
N GLY A 307 -1.38 3.84 -31.94
CA GLY A 307 -0.45 3.62 -33.08
C GLY A 307 1.00 3.96 -32.78
N TRP A 308 1.86 2.94 -32.86
CA TRP A 308 3.29 3.01 -32.54
C TRP A 308 4.09 3.60 -33.70
N ASN A 309 4.97 4.57 -33.40
CA ASN A 309 6.19 4.86 -34.18
C ASN A 309 7.30 5.27 -33.19
N ILE A 310 8.29 4.40 -32.99
CA ILE A 310 9.47 4.70 -32.18
C ILE A 310 10.48 5.42 -33.09
N ALA A 311 10.77 6.69 -32.81
CA ALA A 311 11.86 7.41 -33.46
C ALA A 311 13.14 7.29 -32.62
N VAL A 312 14.10 6.50 -33.10
CA VAL A 312 15.44 6.40 -32.52
C VAL A 312 16.33 7.47 -33.14
N LYS A 313 16.91 8.36 -32.33
CA LYS A 313 17.92 9.32 -32.81
C LYS A 313 19.30 8.78 -32.48
N TRP A 314 20.06 8.40 -33.49
CA TRP A 314 21.46 8.03 -33.35
C TRP A 314 22.31 9.28 -33.06
N PRO A 315 23.31 9.21 -32.16
CA PRO A 315 24.31 10.26 -32.10
C PRO A 315 25.07 10.32 -33.43
N SER A 316 25.24 11.52 -33.96
CA SER A 316 26.10 11.76 -35.12
C SER A 316 27.54 11.40 -34.76
N LEU A 317 28.12 10.48 -35.54
CA LEU A 317 29.51 10.03 -35.48
C LEU A 317 30.51 11.20 -35.54
#